data_AF-A0A3R6JUW5-F1
#
_entry.id   AF-A0A3R6JUW5-F1
#
_cell.length_a   1.000
_cell.length_b   1.000
_cell.length_c   1.000
_cell.angle_alpha   90.00
_cell.angle_beta   90.00
_cell.angle_gamma   90.00
#
_symmetry.space_group_name_H-M   'P 1'
#
loop_
_entity.id
_entity.type
_entity.pdbx_description
1 polymer ?
#
loop_
_entity_poly.entity_id
_entity_poly.type
_entity_poly.pdbx_seq_one_letter_code
_entity_poly.pdbx_strand_id
1 'polypeptide(L)' 'MRVRTAPISVLWSPPKKNAPFVCIESWYGRCDSINYKGEWKKRKWGNRFEAGKIFKGGYDIEAF' A
#
# COMPACT_ATOMS: atom_id res chain seq x y z
N MET A 1 -8.71 12.73 -0.39
CA MET A 1 -7.35 12.16 -0.38
C MET A 1 -6.78 12.17 -1.78
N ARG A 2 -5.62 12.78 -1.99
CA ARG A 2 -4.87 12.72 -3.25
C ARG A 2 -3.70 11.76 -3.09
N VAL A 3 -3.74 10.66 -3.83
CA VAL A 3 -2.63 9.71 -3.89
C VAL A 3 -1.54 10.30 -4.79
N ARG A 4 -0.29 10.32 -4.32
CA ARG A 4 0.84 10.79 -5.14
C ARG A 4 1.28 9.72 -6.14
N THR A 5 2.31 8.96 -5.82
CA THR A 5 2.91 7.96 -6.71
C THR A 5 2.66 6.52 -6.27
N ALA A 6 1.80 6.30 -5.27
CA ALA A 6 1.50 4.96 -4.80
C ALA A 6 0.76 4.20 -5.90
N PRO A 7 1.29 3.05 -6.36
CA PRO A 7 0.70 2.34 -7.47
C PRO A 7 -0.56 1.56 -7.10
N ILE A 8 -0.79 1.33 -5.81
CA ILE A 8 -1.90 0.54 -5.30
C ILE A 8 -2.67 1.41 -4.31
N SER A 9 -3.99 1.44 -4.46
CA SER A 9 -4.91 1.98 -3.46
C SER A 9 -5.92 0.90 -3.08
N VAL A 10 -6.05 0.63 -1.80
CA VAL A 10 -6.97 -0.38 -1.25
C VAL A 10 -8.04 0.32 -0.42
N LEU A 11 -9.28 -0.17 -0.53
CA LEU A 11 -10.36 0.21 0.37
C LEU A 11 -10.64 -0.95 1.31
N TRP A 12 -10.77 -0.67 2.60
CA TRP A 12 -11.08 -1.69 3.59
C TRP A 12 -12.04 -1.17 4.66
N SER A 13 -12.96 -2.02 5.09
CA SER A 13 -13.72 -1.83 6.32
C SER A 13 -13.84 -3.19 7.04
N PRO A 14 -13.96 -3.20 8.38
CA PRO A 14 -14.13 -4.43 9.15
C PRO A 14 -15.29 -5.32 8.63
N PRO A 15 -14.99 -6.53 8.11
CA PRO A 15 -16.01 -7.40 7.55
C PRO A 15 -17.05 -7.80 8.61
N LYS A 16 -18.34 -7.69 8.26
CA LYS A 16 -19.47 -8.10 9.10
C LYS A 16 -19.58 -7.37 10.46
N LYS A 17 -19.00 -6.17 10.60
CA LYS A 17 -19.06 -5.38 11.85
C LYS A 17 -19.85 -4.09 11.75
N ASN A 18 -20.42 -3.76 10.58
CA ASN A 18 -21.12 -2.50 10.32
C ASN A 18 -20.36 -1.27 10.82
N ALA A 19 -19.05 -1.24 10.56
CA ALA A 19 -18.18 -0.19 11.05
C ALA A 19 -18.53 1.15 10.37
N PRO A 20 -18.66 2.25 11.13
CA PRO A 20 -19.00 3.57 10.57
C PRO A 20 -17.77 4.27 9.96
N PHE A 21 -16.83 3.50 9.39
CA PHE A 21 -15.61 4.03 8.78
C PHE A 21 -15.11 3.13 7.64
N VAL A 22 -14.26 3.72 6.80
CA VAL A 22 -13.51 3.03 5.75
C VAL A 22 -12.05 3.49 5.79
N CYS A 23 -11.13 2.55 5.59
CA CYS A 23 -9.72 2.83 5.36
C CYS A 23 -9.49 3.06 3.87
N ILE A 24 -8.70 4.09 3.54
CA ILE A 24 -8.19 4.34 2.19
C ILE A 24 -6.67 4.20 2.26
N GLU A 25 -6.13 3.15 1.66
CA GLU A 25 -4.77 2.70 1.92
C GLU A 25 -3.92 2.78 0.64
N SER A 26 -3.10 3.82 0.53
CA SER A 26 -2.13 3.98 -0.56
C SER A 26 -0.86 3.18 -0.25
N TRP A 27 -0.62 2.12 -1.01
CA TRP A 27 0.50 1.21 -0.77
C TRP A 27 1.57 1.32 -1.86
N TYR A 28 2.84 1.38 -1.42
CA TYR A 28 4.03 1.17 -2.25
C TYR A 28 4.53 -0.26 -2.03
N GLY A 29 3.67 -1.22 -2.36
CA GLY A 29 3.87 -2.64 -2.04
C GLY A 29 2.53 -3.35 -1.95
N ARG A 30 2.55 -4.67 -1.82
CA ARG A 30 1.34 -5.45 -1.59
C ARG A 30 1.69 -6.76 -0.88
N CYS A 31 0.69 -7.36 -0.22
CA CYS A 31 0.77 -8.71 0.33
C CYS A 31 1.08 -9.77 -0.74
N ASP A 32 1.55 -10.94 -0.30
CA ASP A 32 1.80 -12.07 -1.19
C ASP A 32 0.53 -12.49 -1.95
N SER A 33 0.68 -13.07 -3.14
CA SER A 33 -0.47 -13.74 -3.77
C SER A 33 -0.68 -15.08 -3.07
N ILE A 34 -1.89 -15.62 -3.15
CA ILE A 34 -2.23 -16.92 -2.58
C ILE A 34 -1.31 -18.06 -3.05
N ASN A 35 -0.70 -17.90 -4.23
CA ASN A 35 0.19 -18.90 -4.84
C ASN A 35 1.68 -18.54 -4.70
N TYR A 36 2.04 -17.43 -4.03
CA TYR A 36 3.43 -17.00 -3.95
C TYR A 36 4.18 -17.76 -2.86
N LYS A 37 5.22 -18.49 -3.26
CA LYS A 37 6.13 -19.23 -2.36
C LYS A 37 7.61 -18.82 -2.54
N GLY A 38 7.85 -17.74 -3.27
CA GLY A 38 9.20 -17.27 -3.60
C GLY A 38 9.83 -16.42 -2.50
N GLU A 39 11.10 -16.06 -2.69
CA GLU A 39 11.83 -15.17 -1.77
C GLU A 39 11.32 -13.73 -1.84
N TRP A 40 11.44 -12.97 -0.76
CA TRP A 40 10.94 -11.59 -0.69
C TRP A 40 11.44 -10.66 -1.81
N LYS A 41 12.65 -10.90 -2.33
CA LYS A 41 13.26 -10.12 -3.43
C LYS A 41 12.48 -10.18 -4.75
N LYS A 42 11.67 -11.23 -4.94
CA LYS A 42 10.85 -11.44 -6.16
C LYS A 42 9.38 -11.06 -5.94
N ARG A 43 9.03 -10.48 -4.79
CA ARG A 43 7.65 -10.05 -4.49
C ARG A 43 7.21 -8.97 -5.46
N LYS A 44 6.00 -9.13 -5.99
CA LYS A 44 5.39 -8.12 -6.86
C LYS A 44 5.25 -6.80 -6.09
N TRP A 45 5.63 -5.70 -6.73
CA TRP A 45 5.61 -4.36 -6.14
C TRP A 45 6.56 -4.15 -4.94
N GLY A 46 7.54 -5.03 -4.74
CA GLY A 46 8.63 -4.77 -3.81
C GLY A 46 9.52 -3.63 -4.29
N ASN A 47 9.87 -2.70 -3.41
CA ASN A 47 10.80 -1.62 -3.74
C ASN A 47 12.25 -2.06 -3.46
N ARG A 48 13.18 -1.66 -4.33
CA ARG A 48 14.62 -1.93 -4.19
C ARG A 48 15.38 -0.63 -4.36
N PHE A 49 16.34 -0.39 -3.48
CA PHE A 49 17.20 0.79 -3.52
C PHE A 49 18.65 0.40 -3.24
N GLU A 50 19.57 1.22 -3.73
CA GLU A 50 20.98 1.12 -3.38
C GLU A 50 21.24 1.63 -1.96
N ALA A 51 22.37 1.23 -1.39
CA ALA A 51 22.81 1.72 -0.10
C ALA A 51 22.93 3.26 -0.11
N GLY A 52 22.44 3.90 0.96
CA GLY A 52 22.46 5.36 1.11
C GLY A 52 21.38 6.12 0.35
N LYS A 53 20.48 5.45 -0.39
CA LYS A 53 19.35 6.11 -1.07
C LYS A 53 18.13 6.25 -0.16
N ILE A 54 17.32 7.27 -0.43
CA ILE A 54 16.10 7.59 0.32
C ILE A 54 14.88 7.29 -0.54
N PHE A 55 13.93 6.55 0.01
CA PHE A 55 12.60 6.39 -0.58
C PHE A 55 11.69 7.56 -0.19
N LYS A 56 10.97 8.13 -1.16
CA LYS A 56 9.97 9.18 -0.94
C LYS A 56 8.61 8.74 -1.50
N GLY A 57 7.68 8.46 -0.60
CA GLY A 57 6.27 8.21 -0.92
C GLY A 57 5.36 9.24 -0.25
N GLY A 58 4.06 8.99 -0.26
CA GLY A 58 3.07 9.78 0.47
C GLY A 58 1.74 9.96 -0.25
N TYR A 59 0.85 10.64 0.45
CA TYR A 59 -0.48 11.06 0.03
C TYR A 59 -0.82 12.36 0.75
N ASP A 60 -1.79 13.10 0.24
CA ASP A 60 -2.30 14.32 0.85
C ASP A 60 -3.77 14.13 1.24
N ILE A 61 -4.16 14.59 2.43
CA ILE A 61 -5.54 14.60 2.91
C ILE A 61 -5.96 16.03 3.13
N GLU A 62 -7.14 16.36 2.62
CA GLU A 62 -7.82 17.64 2.82
C GLU A 62 -9.18 17.33 3.45
N ALA A 63 -9.50 18.07 4.50
CA ALA A 63 -10.78 18.01 5.19
C ALA A 63 -11.31 19.45 5.29
N PHE A 64 -12.61 19.62 5.04
CA PHE A 64 -13.31 20.90 5.01
C PHE A 64 -14.18 21.05 6.27
#